data_AF-A0AAV0N8D2-F1
#
_entry.id   AF-A0AAV0N8D2-F1
#
_cell.length_a   1.000
_cell.length_b   1.000
_cell.length_c   1.000
_cell.angle_alpha   90.00
_cell.angle_beta   90.00
_cell.angle_gamma   90.00
#
_symmetry.space_group_name_H-M   'P 1'
#
loop_
_entity.id
_entity.type
_entity.pdbx_description
1 polymer ?
#
loop_
_entity_poly.entity_id
_entity_poly.type
_entity_poly.pdbx_seq_one_letter_code
_entity_poly.pdbx_strand_id
1 'polypeptide(L)'
;MGAKNSREGSWRSDSSSAAASSWDYVQQPYYGQPYGQDGYGYGYPPPQQPPTQPNYPPPAQVGGGDRRRLDRKYSIIADDYKSLDQVTEALARAGLESSNLIVGIDFTKSNEWTGAKSYNRKSLHHIGDTLNPYEQAISIIGKTLAAFDEDNLIPCYGFGDATTHDQDVFSFYQDERFCNGFEEVLSRYREIVPSLRLAGPTSFAPVIEKAMTIVEESGGQYHVLLIIADGQVTRSVDTEHGRLSPQEQKTVDAIVQASKLPLSIVLVGVGDGPWDTMKEFDDNIPAREFDNFQFVNFTEIMLKNVDQSRKETQFALSALMEIPPQYKATMELGLLGRRKGNIPQRVALPPPVYGSSSFSNSKSFPTTSFNPTVPVYEPDTHPISSAPPVTSSTYENQLCPICLSNAKDLAFGCGHQTCRECGENANLQLCPICRTPISTRIKLY
;
A
#
# COMPACT_ATOMS: atom_id res chain seq x y z
N MET A 1 2.37 -34.10 -65.48
CA MET A 1 1.34 -33.44 -66.32
C MET A 1 0.54 -32.53 -65.39
N GLY A 2 0.46 -31.21 -65.48
CA GLY A 2 1.02 -30.18 -66.36
C GLY A 2 0.48 -28.82 -65.88
N ALA A 3 1.32 -27.78 -65.97
CA ALA A 3 1.04 -26.34 -66.20
C ALA A 3 -0.04 -25.62 -65.35
N LYS A 4 0.28 -24.55 -64.60
CA LYS A 4 0.74 -23.18 -64.96
C LYS A 4 -0.35 -22.23 -65.52
N ASN A 5 -0.23 -20.99 -65.02
CA ASN A 5 -0.67 -19.67 -65.53
C ASN A 5 -2.03 -19.11 -65.08
N SER A 6 -2.27 -17.79 -64.92
CA SER A 6 -1.49 -16.52 -64.76
C SER A 6 -2.38 -15.39 -65.31
N ARG A 7 -2.43 -14.23 -64.64
CA ARG A 7 -2.55 -12.82 -65.11
C ARG A 7 -3.53 -12.00 -64.26
N GLU A 8 -3.16 -10.88 -63.63
CA GLU A 8 -2.55 -9.58 -64.05
C GLU A 8 -3.53 -8.50 -64.52
N GLY A 9 -3.27 -7.28 -64.04
CA GLY A 9 -3.83 -5.97 -64.44
C GLY A 9 -3.84 -5.04 -63.22
N SER A 10 -2.76 -4.37 -62.82
CA SER A 10 -1.98 -3.28 -63.45
C SER A 10 -2.82 -2.06 -63.84
N TRP A 11 -2.66 -0.97 -63.07
CA TRP A 11 -2.75 0.40 -63.57
C TRP A 11 -1.59 1.23 -62.97
N ARG A 12 -0.90 1.91 -63.89
CA ARG A 12 0.32 2.74 -63.80
C ARG A 12 -0.03 4.17 -63.35
N SER A 13 0.69 4.75 -62.37
CA SER A 13 1.74 5.79 -62.50
C SER A 13 1.44 6.98 -63.43
N ASP A 14 1.46 8.21 -62.88
CA ASP A 14 2.39 9.24 -63.38
C ASP A 14 2.60 10.42 -62.42
N SER A 15 3.67 11.17 -62.71
CA SER A 15 4.48 12.00 -61.82
C SER A 15 4.48 13.47 -62.25
N SER A 16 4.67 14.41 -61.30
CA SER A 16 5.29 15.75 -61.46
C SER A 16 4.95 16.61 -60.23
N SER A 17 5.71 17.54 -59.64
CA SER A 17 7.12 17.98 -59.62
C SER A 17 7.09 19.34 -58.86
N ALA A 18 8.24 19.78 -58.34
CA ALA A 18 8.55 21.14 -57.81
C ALA A 18 8.06 21.45 -56.38
N ALA A 19 8.82 22.13 -55.50
CA ALA A 19 10.16 22.69 -55.55
C ALA A 19 10.66 22.91 -54.11
N ALA A 20 11.98 22.84 -53.94
CA ALA A 20 12.70 23.23 -52.74
C ALA A 20 12.90 24.76 -52.69
N SER A 21 12.99 25.32 -51.49
CA SER A 21 13.61 26.63 -51.27
C SER A 21 14.37 26.63 -49.94
N SER A 22 15.69 26.54 -50.09
CA SER A 22 16.72 26.90 -49.13
C SER A 22 16.78 28.43 -49.01
N TRP A 23 17.00 28.93 -47.79
CA TRP A 23 17.53 30.29 -47.57
C TRP A 23 18.65 30.21 -46.53
N ASP A 24 19.88 30.22 -47.05
CA ASP A 24 21.09 30.69 -46.36
C ASP A 24 21.00 32.21 -46.16
N TYR A 25 21.42 32.73 -45.00
CA TYR A 25 22.03 34.06 -44.94
C TYR A 25 22.98 34.21 -43.72
N VAL A 26 24.28 34.06 -44.02
CA VAL A 26 25.44 34.92 -43.70
C VAL A 26 25.74 35.32 -42.24
N GLN A 27 26.91 34.87 -41.77
CA GLN A 27 27.74 35.47 -40.71
C GLN A 27 28.48 36.73 -41.20
N GLN A 28 28.63 37.75 -40.34
CA GLN A 28 29.82 38.61 -40.33
C GLN A 28 30.15 39.15 -38.91
N PRO A 29 31.41 39.55 -38.66
CA PRO A 29 32.03 39.58 -37.32
C PRO A 29 32.18 41.00 -36.75
N TYR A 30 32.38 41.12 -35.43
CA TYR A 30 32.91 42.34 -34.82
C TYR A 30 34.02 42.04 -33.80
N TYR A 31 35.14 42.74 -33.97
CA TYR A 31 36.32 42.83 -33.10
C TYR A 31 36.14 43.95 -32.04
N GLY A 32 36.81 43.82 -30.88
CA GLY A 32 37.43 44.95 -30.16
C GLY A 32 36.95 45.26 -28.72
N GLN A 33 37.85 45.07 -27.75
CA GLN A 33 37.82 45.36 -26.30
C GLN A 33 37.95 46.89 -25.93
N PRO A 34 38.37 47.31 -24.70
CA PRO A 34 37.83 47.16 -23.31
C PRO A 34 37.70 48.54 -22.59
N TYR A 35 37.05 48.65 -21.41
CA TYR A 35 37.40 49.68 -20.38
C TYR A 35 36.76 49.41 -18.99
N GLY A 36 37.62 49.37 -17.95
CA GLY A 36 37.55 50.22 -16.74
C GLY A 36 36.41 50.13 -15.71
N GLN A 37 36.64 49.34 -14.65
CA GLN A 37 36.57 49.61 -13.19
C GLN A 37 35.61 50.66 -12.56
N ASP A 38 34.87 50.20 -11.52
CA ASP A 38 34.50 50.83 -10.22
C ASP A 38 33.07 50.34 -9.83
N GLY A 39 32.73 49.74 -8.67
CA GLY A 39 33.41 49.50 -7.42
C GLY A 39 32.58 50.03 -6.23
N TYR A 40 31.51 49.36 -5.78
CA TYR A 40 30.96 49.50 -4.40
C TYR A 40 30.19 48.24 -3.97
N GLY A 41 30.52 47.73 -2.78
CA GLY A 41 30.00 46.47 -2.24
C GLY A 41 28.83 46.61 -1.27
N TYR A 42 28.07 45.54 -1.16
CA TYR A 42 27.32 45.14 0.04
C TYR A 42 27.43 43.62 0.17
N GLY A 43 27.98 43.15 1.30
CA GLY A 43 28.21 41.73 1.57
C GLY A 43 26.91 41.00 1.90
N TYR A 44 26.64 39.93 1.14
CA TYR A 44 25.66 38.90 1.48
C TYR A 44 26.38 37.68 2.10
N PRO A 45 25.77 36.98 3.08
CA PRO A 45 26.33 35.76 3.62
C PRO A 45 26.34 34.64 2.56
N PRO A 46 27.30 33.69 2.62
CA PRO A 46 27.45 32.69 1.57
C PRO A 46 26.26 31.71 1.56
N PRO A 47 25.78 31.27 0.37
CA PRO A 47 24.79 30.22 0.27
C PRO A 47 25.35 28.91 0.84
N GLN A 48 24.59 28.25 1.71
CA GLN A 48 24.87 26.89 2.15
C GLN A 48 24.87 25.96 0.91
N GLN A 49 25.96 25.22 0.74
CA GLN A 49 26.06 24.19 -0.29
C GLN A 49 25.04 23.08 -0.01
N PRO A 50 24.28 22.61 -1.00
CA PRO A 50 23.49 21.39 -0.85
C PRO A 50 24.43 20.19 -0.65
N PRO A 51 24.00 19.14 0.10
CA PRO A 51 24.81 17.95 0.32
C PRO A 51 25.14 17.29 -1.03
N THR A 52 26.41 16.90 -1.18
CA THR A 52 26.96 16.26 -2.37
C THR A 52 26.28 14.92 -2.63
N GLN A 53 25.60 14.78 -3.78
CA GLN A 53 25.13 13.49 -4.28
C GLN A 53 26.31 12.56 -4.58
N PRO A 54 26.22 11.24 -4.30
CA PRO A 54 27.16 10.27 -4.81
C PRO A 54 27.17 10.29 -6.34
N ASN A 55 28.35 10.48 -6.94
CA ASN A 55 28.51 10.61 -8.38
C ASN A 55 28.53 9.20 -9.02
N TYR A 56 27.37 8.69 -9.44
CA TYR A 56 27.29 7.43 -10.18
C TYR A 56 27.77 7.61 -11.64
N PRO A 57 28.56 6.67 -12.19
CA PRO A 57 29.01 6.74 -13.58
C PRO A 57 27.82 6.66 -14.56
N PRO A 58 27.87 7.36 -15.71
CA PRO A 58 26.79 7.33 -16.69
C PRO A 58 26.65 5.94 -17.32
N PRO A 59 25.45 5.35 -17.45
CA PRO A 59 25.29 4.03 -18.05
C PRO A 59 25.48 4.07 -19.56
N ALA A 60 26.10 3.02 -20.11
CA ALA A 60 26.14 2.77 -21.54
C ALA A 60 24.72 2.62 -22.11
N GLN A 61 24.48 3.14 -23.31
CA GLN A 61 23.19 2.97 -24.01
C GLN A 61 22.97 1.49 -24.33
N VAL A 62 22.01 0.86 -23.65
CA VAL A 62 21.66 -0.56 -23.82
C VAL A 62 20.92 -0.75 -25.15
N GLY A 63 21.52 -1.49 -26.08
CA GLY A 63 20.88 -1.83 -27.36
C GLY A 63 19.67 -2.75 -27.18
N GLY A 64 18.73 -2.74 -28.13
CA GLY A 64 17.47 -3.51 -28.03
C GLY A 64 17.62 -5.04 -27.89
N GLY A 65 18.79 -5.60 -28.22
CA GLY A 65 19.13 -7.01 -27.97
C GLY A 65 19.54 -7.30 -26.53
N ASP A 66 20.21 -6.35 -25.85
CA ASP A 66 20.60 -6.48 -24.46
C ASP A 66 19.41 -6.29 -23.52
N ARG A 67 18.47 -5.40 -23.86
CA ARG A 67 17.24 -5.22 -23.06
C ARG A 67 16.42 -6.51 -22.94
N ARG A 68 16.16 -7.19 -24.06
CA ARG A 68 15.46 -8.51 -24.06
C ARG A 68 16.18 -9.59 -23.26
N ARG A 69 17.52 -9.51 -23.18
CA ARG A 69 18.33 -10.45 -22.39
C ARG A 69 18.23 -10.15 -20.89
N LEU A 70 18.18 -8.87 -20.51
CA LEU A 70 17.96 -8.42 -19.13
C LEU A 70 16.54 -8.75 -18.66
N ASP A 71 15.53 -8.49 -19.50
CA ASP A 71 14.12 -8.81 -19.20
C ASP A 71 13.96 -10.32 -18.87
N ARG A 72 14.64 -11.19 -19.63
CA ARG A 72 14.63 -12.64 -19.37
C ARG A 72 15.45 -13.06 -18.15
N LYS A 73 16.48 -12.29 -17.77
CA LYS A 73 17.35 -12.59 -16.63
C LYS A 73 16.65 -12.31 -15.31
N TYR A 74 15.80 -11.28 -15.26
CA TYR A 74 15.12 -10.82 -14.05
C TYR A 74 13.61 -11.02 -14.10
N SER A 75 13.11 -11.93 -14.93
CA SER A 75 11.66 -12.20 -15.01
C SER A 75 11.13 -12.93 -13.77
N ILE A 76 11.95 -13.83 -13.22
CA ILE A 76 11.70 -14.63 -12.01
C ILE A 76 13.03 -14.72 -11.28
N ILE A 77 13.05 -14.40 -9.99
CA ILE A 77 14.23 -14.53 -9.13
C ILE A 77 14.07 -15.79 -8.27
N ALA A 78 15.15 -16.56 -8.10
CA ALA A 78 15.13 -17.80 -7.34
C ALA A 78 15.66 -17.61 -5.91
N ASP A 79 15.21 -18.49 -5.01
CA ASP A 79 15.68 -18.60 -3.62
C ASP A 79 17.13 -19.12 -3.53
N ASP A 80 18.11 -18.23 -3.72
CA ASP A 80 19.52 -18.60 -3.82
C ASP A 80 20.31 -18.53 -2.49
N TYR A 81 19.75 -17.93 -1.43
CA TYR A 81 20.46 -17.68 -0.16
C TYR A 81 20.08 -18.66 0.95
N LYS A 82 21.06 -19.06 1.77
CA LYS A 82 20.88 -20.02 2.87
C LYS A 82 21.05 -19.41 4.27
N SER A 83 21.54 -18.17 4.36
CA SER A 83 21.71 -17.45 5.63
C SER A 83 21.64 -15.94 5.42
N LEU A 84 21.36 -15.21 6.51
CA LEU A 84 21.40 -13.74 6.51
C LEU A 84 22.79 -13.21 6.12
N ASP A 85 23.86 -13.85 6.57
CA ASP A 85 25.23 -13.42 6.20
C ASP A 85 25.45 -13.46 4.68
N GLN A 86 24.94 -14.49 3.99
CA GLN A 86 25.04 -14.57 2.53
C GLN A 86 24.25 -13.47 1.82
N VAL A 87 23.08 -13.11 2.35
CA VAL A 87 22.28 -11.98 1.86
C VAL A 87 23.03 -10.68 2.08
N THR A 88 23.50 -10.41 3.31
CA THR A 88 24.27 -9.21 3.66
C THR A 88 25.51 -9.07 2.79
N GLU A 89 26.27 -10.15 2.59
CA GLU A 89 27.43 -10.18 1.68
C GLU A 89 27.02 -9.96 0.22
N ALA A 90 25.84 -10.43 -0.21
CA ALA A 90 25.35 -10.20 -1.56
C ALA A 90 24.89 -8.75 -1.77
N LEU A 91 24.24 -8.13 -0.79
CA LEU A 91 23.87 -6.71 -0.80
C LEU A 91 25.13 -5.84 -0.83
N ALA A 92 26.09 -6.10 0.06
CA ALA A 92 27.36 -5.39 0.09
C ALA A 92 28.15 -5.53 -1.22
N ARG A 93 28.23 -6.75 -1.79
CA ARG A 93 28.87 -6.98 -3.11
C ARG A 93 28.11 -6.34 -4.27
N ALA A 94 26.80 -6.17 -4.14
CA ALA A 94 26.00 -5.46 -5.13
C ALA A 94 26.25 -3.95 -5.08
N GLY A 95 26.87 -3.44 -4.01
CA GLY A 95 27.09 -2.01 -3.80
C GLY A 95 25.90 -1.32 -3.10
N LEU A 96 24.98 -2.09 -2.50
CA LEU A 96 23.96 -1.51 -1.65
C LEU A 96 24.60 -1.16 -0.30
N GLU A 97 25.08 0.07 -0.18
CA GLU A 97 25.66 0.62 1.06
C GLU A 97 24.57 1.08 2.03
N SER A 98 23.43 1.53 1.49
CA SER A 98 22.24 1.94 2.23
C SER A 98 20.98 1.75 1.36
N SER A 99 19.85 1.50 2.00
CA SER A 99 18.51 1.46 1.41
C SER A 99 17.56 2.33 2.23
N ASN A 100 16.41 2.68 1.67
CA ASN A 100 15.36 3.39 2.39
C ASN A 100 14.15 2.46 2.55
N LEU A 101 13.62 2.33 3.75
CA LEU A 101 12.48 1.47 4.04
C LEU A 101 11.17 2.26 4.09
N ILE A 102 10.12 1.72 3.48
CA ILE A 102 8.75 2.25 3.58
C ILE A 102 7.88 1.15 4.17
N VAL A 103 6.99 1.48 5.10
CA VAL A 103 6.08 0.50 5.72
C VAL A 103 4.63 0.82 5.39
N GLY A 104 3.91 -0.17 4.87
CA GLY A 104 2.48 -0.17 4.65
C GLY A 104 1.77 -1.21 5.52
N ILE A 105 0.77 -0.79 6.28
CA ILE A 105 -0.01 -1.68 7.17
C ILE A 105 -1.46 -1.73 6.73
N ASP A 106 -1.93 -2.95 6.46
CA ASP A 106 -3.31 -3.26 6.18
C ASP A 106 -4.16 -3.12 7.44
N PHE A 107 -5.21 -2.29 7.39
CA PHE A 107 -6.21 -2.09 8.43
C PHE A 107 -7.63 -2.42 7.94
N THR A 108 -7.74 -3.37 7.02
CA THR A 108 -9.02 -3.88 6.54
C THR A 108 -9.68 -4.79 7.57
N LYS A 109 -11.00 -4.95 7.44
CA LYS A 109 -11.85 -5.67 8.37
C LYS A 109 -11.63 -7.18 8.34
N SER A 110 -11.02 -7.73 7.29
CA SER A 110 -10.71 -9.17 7.23
C SER A 110 -9.84 -9.63 8.40
N ASN A 111 -8.99 -8.74 8.91
CA ASN A 111 -8.19 -8.92 10.12
C ASN A 111 -9.00 -9.28 11.38
N GLU A 112 -10.31 -9.08 11.41
CA GLU A 112 -11.16 -9.53 12.53
C GLU A 112 -11.33 -11.06 12.56
N TRP A 113 -11.24 -11.74 11.41
CA TRP A 113 -11.54 -13.17 11.28
C TRP A 113 -10.38 -14.00 10.71
N THR A 114 -9.39 -13.40 10.04
CA THR A 114 -8.20 -14.10 9.51
C THR A 114 -7.21 -14.56 10.60
N GLY A 115 -7.51 -14.32 11.87
CA GLY A 115 -6.82 -14.92 13.03
C GLY A 115 -7.53 -16.15 13.62
N ALA A 116 -8.53 -16.72 12.94
CA ALA A 116 -9.34 -17.82 13.44
C ALA A 116 -8.52 -19.04 13.89
N LYS A 117 -7.54 -19.44 13.08
CA LYS A 117 -6.66 -20.60 13.34
C LYS A 117 -5.32 -20.17 13.93
N SER A 118 -4.67 -19.18 13.32
CA SER A 118 -3.31 -18.73 13.63
C SER A 118 -3.22 -17.86 14.88
N TYR A 119 -4.32 -17.22 15.29
CA TYR A 119 -4.31 -16.26 16.39
C TYR A 119 -5.51 -16.43 17.35
N ASN A 120 -5.89 -17.68 17.60
CA ASN A 120 -6.86 -18.06 18.62
C ASN A 120 -8.21 -17.34 18.52
N ARG A 121 -8.73 -17.12 17.31
CA ARG A 121 -9.99 -16.40 17.04
C ARG A 121 -9.99 -14.95 17.53
N LYS A 122 -8.82 -14.36 17.74
CA LYS A 122 -8.66 -12.93 17.96
C LYS A 122 -8.42 -12.23 16.64
N SER A 123 -8.77 -10.95 16.59
CA SER A 123 -8.34 -10.09 15.49
C SER A 123 -6.80 -10.05 15.42
N LEU A 124 -6.24 -10.04 14.21
CA LEU A 124 -4.80 -9.88 13.98
C LEU A 124 -4.27 -8.53 14.49
N HIS A 125 -5.13 -7.52 14.68
CA HIS A 125 -4.79 -6.24 15.30
C HIS A 125 -5.11 -6.17 16.80
N HIS A 126 -5.48 -7.27 17.45
CA HIS A 126 -5.79 -7.23 18.88
C HIS A 126 -4.56 -6.75 19.68
N ILE A 127 -4.71 -5.63 20.38
CA ILE A 127 -3.68 -5.08 21.27
C ILE A 127 -3.83 -5.71 22.65
N GLY A 128 -2.77 -6.37 23.11
CA GLY A 128 -2.72 -6.98 24.44
C GLY A 128 -1.29 -7.05 24.99
N ASP A 129 -1.08 -7.93 25.96
CA ASP A 129 0.21 -8.16 26.62
C ASP A 129 1.20 -8.91 25.70
N THR A 130 0.69 -9.74 24.80
CA THR A 130 1.49 -10.47 23.80
C THR A 130 1.40 -9.76 22.46
N LEU A 131 2.53 -9.68 21.75
CA LEU A 131 2.58 -9.13 20.40
C LEU A 131 1.64 -9.90 19.46
N ASN A 132 0.77 -9.18 18.76
CA ASN A 132 0.00 -9.74 17.65
C ASN A 132 0.87 -9.96 16.40
N PRO A 133 0.38 -10.67 15.36
CA PRO A 133 1.19 -11.00 14.19
C PRO A 133 1.80 -9.78 13.47
N TYR A 134 1.10 -8.65 13.41
CA TYR A 134 1.65 -7.41 12.86
C TYR A 134 2.81 -6.89 13.72
N GLU A 135 2.64 -6.83 15.04
CA GLU A 135 3.68 -6.39 15.96
C GLU A 135 4.92 -7.30 15.93
N GLN A 136 4.72 -8.61 15.80
CA GLN A 136 5.82 -9.56 15.65
C GLN A 136 6.57 -9.34 14.34
N ALA A 137 5.85 -9.17 13.22
CA ALA A 137 6.46 -8.87 11.93
C ALA A 137 7.28 -7.57 11.96
N ILE A 138 6.69 -6.46 12.45
CA ILE A 138 7.38 -5.16 12.61
C ILE A 138 8.64 -5.32 13.46
N SER A 139 8.54 -6.02 14.59
CA SER A 139 9.67 -6.19 15.51
C SER A 139 10.81 -7.01 14.90
N ILE A 140 10.50 -8.12 14.21
CA ILE A 140 11.53 -8.98 13.62
C ILE A 140 12.17 -8.30 12.42
N ILE A 141 11.37 -7.68 11.54
CA ILE A 141 11.88 -6.92 10.41
C ILE A 141 12.77 -5.79 10.89
N GLY A 142 12.35 -5.03 11.90
CA GLY A 142 13.16 -3.94 12.44
C GLY A 142 14.54 -4.38 12.90
N LYS A 143 14.63 -5.54 13.58
CA LYS A 143 15.94 -6.09 14.00
C LYS A 143 16.84 -6.49 12.83
N THR A 144 16.26 -6.86 11.68
CA THR A 144 17.01 -7.41 10.54
C THR A 144 17.28 -6.39 9.45
N LEU A 145 16.33 -5.48 9.19
CA LEU A 145 16.38 -4.51 8.11
C LEU A 145 16.86 -3.13 8.55
N ALA A 146 16.75 -2.75 9.83
CA ALA A 146 17.21 -1.44 10.29
C ALA A 146 18.73 -1.22 10.07
N ALA A 147 19.53 -2.29 10.00
CA ALA A 147 20.96 -2.18 9.68
C ALA A 147 21.23 -1.70 8.24
N PHE A 148 20.24 -1.76 7.36
CA PHE A 148 20.33 -1.36 5.96
C PHE A 148 19.60 -0.05 5.67
N ASP A 149 18.98 0.58 6.67
CA ASP A 149 18.29 1.86 6.51
C ASP A 149 19.29 3.02 6.67
N GLU A 150 19.28 3.98 5.74
CA GLU A 150 20.33 5.04 5.69
C GLU A 150 20.25 6.03 6.84
N ASP A 151 19.04 6.48 7.17
CA ASP A 151 18.79 7.60 8.08
C ASP A 151 17.94 7.23 9.29
N ASN A 152 17.49 5.97 9.37
CA ASN A 152 16.57 5.44 10.38
C ASN A 152 15.20 6.15 10.34
N LEU A 153 14.84 6.81 9.23
CA LEU A 153 13.56 7.49 9.05
C LEU A 153 12.65 6.64 8.16
N ILE A 154 11.57 6.13 8.74
CA ILE A 154 10.68 5.17 8.10
C ILE A 154 9.33 5.82 7.80
N PRO A 155 9.03 6.17 6.54
CA PRO A 155 7.69 6.53 6.13
C PRO A 155 6.71 5.38 6.40
N CYS A 156 5.70 5.63 7.23
CA CYS A 156 4.73 4.62 7.65
C CYS A 156 3.31 5.04 7.29
N TYR A 157 2.60 4.12 6.64
CA TYR A 157 1.26 4.35 6.12
C TYR A 157 0.31 3.22 6.49
N GLY A 158 -0.94 3.58 6.79
CA GLY A 158 -2.06 2.64 6.92
C GLY A 158 -3.02 2.74 5.75
N PHE A 159 -3.70 1.65 5.41
CA PHE A 159 -4.72 1.61 4.36
C PHE A 159 -5.85 0.62 4.70
N GLY A 160 -7.02 0.76 4.08
CA GLY A 160 -8.14 -0.16 4.27
C GLY A 160 -9.04 0.09 5.49
N ASP A 161 -8.72 1.12 6.29
CA ASP A 161 -9.62 1.59 7.34
C ASP A 161 -10.80 2.38 6.74
N ALA A 162 -11.77 2.76 7.55
CA ALA A 162 -12.96 3.44 7.06
C ALA A 162 -12.74 4.88 6.59
N THR A 163 -11.55 5.46 6.77
CA THR A 163 -11.18 6.74 6.12
C THR A 163 -10.59 6.54 4.73
N THR A 164 -9.89 5.43 4.51
CA THR A 164 -9.08 5.19 3.30
C THR A 164 -9.74 4.24 2.30
N HIS A 165 -10.49 3.24 2.78
CA HIS A 165 -11.04 2.15 1.97
C HIS A 165 -9.95 1.56 1.03
N ASP A 166 -10.29 1.26 -0.22
CA ASP A 166 -9.36 0.81 -1.26
C ASP A 166 -8.82 1.95 -2.15
N GLN A 167 -9.00 3.22 -1.74
CA GLN A 167 -8.67 4.39 -2.57
C GLN A 167 -7.43 5.13 -2.09
N ASP A 168 -7.20 5.20 -0.77
CA ASP A 168 -6.19 6.07 -0.16
C ASP A 168 -5.30 5.36 0.86
N VAL A 169 -4.28 6.08 1.33
CA VAL A 169 -3.49 5.72 2.51
C VAL A 169 -3.51 6.88 3.49
N PHE A 170 -3.34 6.62 4.77
CA PHE A 170 -3.09 7.64 5.79
C PHE A 170 -1.66 7.53 6.32
N SER A 171 -1.02 8.67 6.61
CA SER A 171 0.29 8.67 7.29
C SER A 171 0.12 8.44 8.79
N PHE A 172 1.08 7.74 9.40
CA PHE A 172 1.06 7.47 10.85
C PHE A 172 1.12 8.74 11.70
N TYR A 173 1.80 9.78 11.21
CA TYR A 173 1.89 11.07 11.88
C TYR A 173 1.21 12.16 11.06
N GLN A 174 0.82 13.23 11.77
CA GLN A 174 0.44 14.47 11.11
C GLN A 174 1.64 15.04 10.33
N ASP A 175 1.34 15.83 9.30
CA ASP A 175 2.33 16.50 8.45
C ASP A 175 3.31 15.54 7.75
N GLU A 176 2.91 14.28 7.55
CA GLU A 176 3.70 13.22 6.91
C GLU A 176 5.08 12.98 7.56
N ARG A 177 5.24 13.29 8.86
CA ARG A 177 6.48 12.99 9.59
C ARG A 177 6.79 11.48 9.58
N PHE A 178 8.03 11.13 9.27
CA PHE A 178 8.51 9.75 9.32
C PHE A 178 8.75 9.26 10.76
N CYS A 179 8.64 7.96 10.97
CA CYS A 179 8.99 7.30 12.23
C CYS A 179 10.51 7.22 12.36
N ASN A 180 11.05 7.45 13.55
CA ASN A 180 12.45 7.26 13.89
C ASN A 180 12.68 5.81 14.37
N GLY A 181 13.03 4.94 13.44
CA GLY A 181 13.26 3.52 13.67
C GLY A 181 11.98 2.70 13.88
N PHE A 182 12.12 1.38 13.82
CA PHE A 182 11.03 0.43 13.97
C PHE A 182 10.42 0.42 15.38
N GLU A 183 11.17 0.90 16.37
CA GLU A 183 10.64 1.14 17.72
C GLU A 183 9.51 2.17 17.70
N GLU A 184 9.65 3.27 16.95
CA GLU A 184 8.61 4.28 16.81
C GLU A 184 7.48 3.78 15.89
N VAL A 185 7.78 2.98 14.87
CA VAL A 185 6.73 2.30 14.07
C VAL A 185 5.83 1.44 14.96
N LEU A 186 6.44 0.62 15.83
CA LEU A 186 5.71 -0.27 16.73
C LEU A 186 4.91 0.48 17.78
N SER A 187 5.50 1.50 18.43
CA SER A 187 4.79 2.31 19.42
C SER A 187 3.60 3.04 18.78
N ARG A 188 3.80 3.64 17.61
CA ARG A 188 2.77 4.39 16.89
C ARG A 188 1.66 3.48 16.35
N TYR A 189 2.00 2.29 15.87
CA TYR A 189 1.02 1.27 15.51
C TYR A 189 0.10 0.95 16.70
N ARG A 190 0.65 0.70 17.90
CA ARG A 190 -0.14 0.41 19.12
C ARG A 190 -1.02 1.58 19.55
N GLU A 191 -0.62 2.82 19.29
CA GLU A 191 -1.41 4.02 19.57
C GLU A 191 -2.60 4.20 18.61
N ILE A 192 -2.38 3.95 17.32
CA ILE A 192 -3.38 4.23 16.28
C ILE A 192 -4.45 3.12 16.26
N VAL A 193 -4.05 1.85 16.33
CA VAL A 193 -4.94 0.69 16.15
C VAL A 193 -6.25 0.77 16.95
N PRO A 194 -6.25 1.08 18.27
CA PRO A 194 -7.48 1.13 19.06
C PRO A 194 -8.48 2.19 18.61
N SER A 195 -8.01 3.22 17.90
CA SER A 195 -8.85 4.29 17.36
C SER A 195 -9.41 3.97 15.98
N LEU A 196 -8.82 3.03 15.23
CA LEU A 196 -9.23 2.75 13.85
C LEU A 196 -10.57 2.04 13.77
N ARG A 197 -11.34 2.36 12.71
CA ARG A 197 -12.46 1.54 12.27
C ARG A 197 -12.05 0.73 11.04
N LEU A 198 -11.77 -0.56 11.24
CA LEU A 198 -11.40 -1.46 10.14
C LEU A 198 -12.52 -1.55 9.10
N ALA A 199 -12.17 -1.51 7.80
CA ALA A 199 -13.14 -1.48 6.71
C ALA A 199 -12.68 -2.28 5.48
N GLY A 200 -12.73 -1.69 4.29
CA GLY A 200 -12.40 -2.30 3.01
C GLY A 200 -13.07 -1.53 1.87
N PRO A 201 -13.01 -1.98 0.61
CA PRO A 201 -12.30 -3.17 0.12
C PRO A 201 -10.77 -3.12 0.33
N THR A 202 -10.10 -4.23 0.02
CA THR A 202 -8.64 -4.39 0.15
C THR A 202 -7.99 -4.27 -1.22
N SER A 203 -7.08 -3.30 -1.38
CA SER A 203 -6.22 -3.10 -2.55
C SER A 203 -4.86 -2.57 -2.09
N PHE A 204 -3.76 -3.07 -2.66
CA PHE A 204 -2.41 -2.56 -2.37
C PHE A 204 -2.01 -1.40 -3.29
N ALA A 205 -2.81 -1.10 -4.30
CA ALA A 205 -2.50 -0.02 -5.24
C ALA A 205 -2.23 1.33 -4.54
N PRO A 206 -3.03 1.79 -3.56
CA PRO A 206 -2.76 3.07 -2.90
C PRO A 206 -1.40 3.14 -2.20
N VAL A 207 -1.00 2.07 -1.51
CA VAL A 207 0.29 2.06 -0.78
C VAL A 207 1.48 1.89 -1.71
N ILE A 208 1.35 1.11 -2.78
CA ILE A 208 2.37 1.00 -3.83
C ILE A 208 2.54 2.35 -4.54
N GLU A 209 1.45 3.02 -4.91
CA GLU A 209 1.48 4.35 -5.52
C GLU A 209 2.10 5.42 -4.62
N LYS A 210 1.86 5.35 -3.31
CA LYS A 210 2.53 6.25 -2.35
C LYS A 210 4.03 5.96 -2.29
N ALA A 211 4.45 4.69 -2.31
CA ALA A 211 5.87 4.34 -2.38
C ALA A 211 6.52 4.82 -3.68
N MET A 212 5.84 4.70 -4.82
CA MET A 212 6.32 5.26 -6.09
C MET A 212 6.52 6.77 -6.01
N THR A 213 5.63 7.48 -5.31
CA THR A 213 5.76 8.94 -5.06
C THR A 213 7.03 9.26 -4.27
N ILE A 214 7.30 8.52 -3.19
CA ILE A 214 8.50 8.70 -2.34
C ILE A 214 9.79 8.45 -3.13
N VAL A 215 9.81 7.41 -3.99
CA VAL A 215 10.96 7.11 -4.85
C VAL A 215 11.23 8.25 -5.85
N GLU A 216 10.19 8.87 -6.41
CA GLU A 216 10.37 10.03 -7.29
C GLU A 216 10.84 11.28 -6.53
N GLU A 217 10.26 11.55 -5.36
CA GLU A 217 10.61 12.69 -4.52
C GLU A 217 12.08 12.62 -4.04
N SER A 218 12.55 11.43 -3.68
CA SER A 218 13.97 11.16 -3.33
C SER A 218 14.95 11.25 -4.51
N GLY A 219 14.46 11.44 -5.75
CA GLY A 219 15.32 11.52 -6.93
C GLY A 219 15.70 10.17 -7.53
N GLY A 220 14.90 9.13 -7.27
CA GLY A 220 15.16 7.77 -7.74
C GLY A 220 16.15 7.01 -6.87
N GLN A 221 16.18 7.27 -5.56
CA GLN A 221 16.92 6.42 -4.62
C GLN A 221 16.24 5.06 -4.48
N TYR A 222 17.01 4.02 -4.17
CA TYR A 222 16.46 2.69 -3.99
C TYR A 222 15.64 2.60 -2.70
N HIS A 223 14.44 2.04 -2.81
CA HIS A 223 13.55 1.83 -1.67
C HIS A 223 13.04 0.39 -1.63
N VAL A 224 12.77 -0.09 -0.41
CA VAL A 224 12.03 -1.33 -0.17
C VAL A 224 10.72 -0.99 0.53
N LEU A 225 9.60 -1.27 -0.13
CA LEU A 225 8.26 -1.19 0.46
C LEU A 225 7.92 -2.52 1.15
N LEU A 226 7.75 -2.46 2.46
CA LEU A 226 7.26 -3.56 3.30
C LEU A 226 5.76 -3.41 3.49
N ILE A 227 4.97 -4.31 2.90
CA ILE A 227 3.52 -4.37 3.12
C ILE A 227 3.25 -5.50 4.10
N ILE A 228 2.63 -5.21 5.25
CA ILE A 228 2.16 -6.24 6.19
C ILE A 228 0.64 -6.34 6.02
N ALA A 229 0.14 -7.52 5.65
CA ALA A 229 -1.26 -7.72 5.32
C ALA A 229 -1.73 -9.15 5.56
N ASP A 230 -3.06 -9.35 5.61
CA ASP A 230 -3.67 -10.67 5.81
C ASP A 230 -4.00 -11.43 4.51
N GLY A 231 -3.61 -10.85 3.37
CA GLY A 231 -3.70 -11.45 2.04
C GLY A 231 -5.08 -11.42 1.39
N GLN A 232 -6.08 -10.81 2.04
CA GLN A 232 -7.47 -10.80 1.53
C GLN A 232 -7.73 -9.66 0.53
N VAL A 233 -6.99 -9.60 -0.59
CA VAL A 233 -7.33 -8.67 -1.69
C VAL A 233 -8.75 -8.97 -2.16
N THR A 234 -9.60 -7.95 -2.21
CA THR A 234 -11.04 -8.17 -2.39
C THR A 234 -11.35 -8.77 -3.74
N ARG A 235 -11.97 -9.96 -3.76
CA ARG A 235 -12.55 -10.60 -4.95
C ARG A 235 -14.06 -10.35 -4.98
N SER A 236 -14.58 -9.90 -6.13
CA SER A 236 -16.03 -9.81 -6.31
C SER A 236 -16.61 -11.21 -6.57
N VAL A 237 -17.81 -11.49 -6.04
CA VAL A 237 -18.56 -12.72 -6.33
C VAL A 237 -18.97 -12.85 -7.80
N ASP A 238 -19.00 -11.73 -8.53
CA ASP A 238 -19.29 -11.67 -9.96
C ASP A 238 -18.05 -11.87 -10.83
N THR A 239 -16.88 -12.07 -10.21
CA THR A 239 -15.64 -12.33 -10.94
C THR A 239 -15.64 -13.78 -11.42
N GLU A 240 -15.75 -13.99 -12.73
CA GLU A 240 -15.63 -15.31 -13.34
C GLU A 240 -14.30 -15.98 -12.95
N HIS A 241 -14.29 -17.31 -12.86
CA HIS A 241 -13.08 -18.06 -12.55
C HIS A 241 -11.95 -17.69 -13.55
N GLY A 242 -10.81 -17.25 -13.02
CA GLY A 242 -9.64 -16.85 -13.79
C GLY A 242 -9.61 -15.37 -14.21
N ARG A 243 -10.57 -14.54 -13.78
CA ARG A 243 -10.50 -13.08 -13.95
C ARG A 243 -10.14 -12.41 -12.63
N LEU A 244 -9.42 -11.29 -12.73
CA LEU A 244 -9.07 -10.45 -11.59
C LEU A 244 -10.24 -9.51 -11.24
N SER A 245 -10.45 -9.26 -9.96
CA SER A 245 -11.34 -8.22 -9.47
C SER A 245 -10.79 -6.82 -9.82
N PRO A 246 -11.60 -5.74 -9.68
CA PRO A 246 -11.09 -4.37 -9.83
C PRO A 246 -9.92 -4.05 -8.89
N GLN A 247 -9.95 -4.57 -7.65
CA GLN A 247 -8.88 -4.35 -6.67
C GLN A 247 -7.61 -5.13 -7.01
N GLU A 248 -7.76 -6.38 -7.44
CA GLU A 248 -6.64 -7.20 -7.90
C GLU A 248 -5.99 -6.59 -9.14
N GLN A 249 -6.80 -6.18 -10.13
CA GLN A 249 -6.30 -5.54 -11.34
C GLN A 249 -5.53 -4.25 -11.03
N LYS A 250 -6.08 -3.38 -10.17
CA LYS A 250 -5.38 -2.15 -9.74
C LYS A 250 -4.06 -2.46 -9.04
N THR A 251 -4.03 -3.49 -8.21
CA THR A 251 -2.81 -3.93 -7.51
C THR A 251 -1.77 -4.44 -8.50
N VAL A 252 -2.15 -5.30 -9.45
CA VAL A 252 -1.26 -5.78 -10.53
C VAL A 252 -0.74 -4.61 -11.36
N ASP A 253 -1.61 -3.68 -11.75
CA ASP A 253 -1.22 -2.49 -12.53
C ASP A 253 -0.21 -1.64 -11.75
N ALA A 254 -0.42 -1.44 -10.44
CA ALA A 254 0.49 -0.70 -9.58
C ALA A 254 1.85 -1.40 -9.44
N ILE A 255 1.88 -2.73 -9.28
CA ILE A 255 3.14 -3.51 -9.25
C ILE A 255 3.90 -3.35 -10.58
N VAL A 256 3.20 -3.45 -11.72
CA VAL A 256 3.79 -3.28 -13.05
C VAL A 256 4.35 -1.85 -13.21
N GLN A 257 3.66 -0.81 -12.75
CA GLN A 257 4.21 0.55 -12.78
C GLN A 257 5.41 0.70 -11.85
N ALA A 258 5.37 0.11 -10.66
CA ALA A 258 6.45 0.16 -9.69
C ALA A 258 7.75 -0.50 -10.21
N SER A 259 7.65 -1.54 -11.04
CA SER A 259 8.81 -2.19 -11.67
C SER A 259 9.62 -1.27 -12.59
N LYS A 260 9.08 -0.08 -12.91
CA LYS A 260 9.76 0.94 -13.71
C LYS A 260 10.56 1.93 -12.87
N LEU A 261 10.63 1.73 -11.56
CA LEU A 261 11.33 2.55 -10.58
C LEU A 261 12.32 1.67 -9.78
N PRO A 262 13.31 2.25 -9.10
CA PRO A 262 14.18 1.51 -8.18
C PRO A 262 13.44 1.16 -6.87
N LEU A 263 12.38 0.36 -6.98
CA LEU A 263 11.47 0.01 -5.88
C LEU A 263 11.26 -1.51 -5.85
N SER A 264 11.64 -2.11 -4.73
CA SER A 264 11.28 -3.49 -4.37
C SER A 264 10.10 -3.51 -3.42
N ILE A 265 9.24 -4.51 -3.54
CA ILE A 265 8.05 -4.70 -2.72
C ILE A 265 8.18 -6.06 -2.02
N VAL A 266 8.04 -6.07 -0.70
CA VAL A 266 8.00 -7.30 0.10
C VAL A 266 6.67 -7.34 0.84
N LEU A 267 5.84 -8.32 0.50
CA LEU A 267 4.57 -8.58 1.16
C LEU A 267 4.73 -9.63 2.25
N VAL A 268 4.52 -9.22 3.49
CA VAL A 268 4.56 -10.07 4.68
C VAL A 268 3.14 -10.50 5.04
N GLY A 269 2.84 -11.77 4.76
CA GLY A 269 1.54 -12.39 4.98
C GLY A 269 1.33 -12.85 6.43
N VAL A 270 0.47 -12.16 7.17
CA VAL A 270 0.06 -12.51 8.54
C VAL A 270 -1.34 -13.12 8.58
N GLY A 271 -1.61 -14.04 9.50
CA GLY A 271 -2.92 -14.70 9.59
C GLY A 271 -3.08 -15.96 8.73
N ASP A 272 -4.33 -16.37 8.57
CA ASP A 272 -4.72 -17.68 8.04
C ASP A 272 -4.64 -17.79 6.50
N GLY A 273 -4.51 -16.67 5.78
CA GLY A 273 -4.68 -16.63 4.33
C GLY A 273 -6.15 -16.79 3.90
N PRO A 274 -6.45 -17.31 2.69
CA PRO A 274 -5.53 -17.99 1.76
C PRO A 274 -4.50 -17.08 1.08
N TRP A 275 -3.42 -17.68 0.57
CA TRP A 275 -2.26 -16.98 0.01
C TRP A 275 -2.06 -17.19 -1.49
N ASP A 276 -3.02 -17.83 -2.18
CA ASP A 276 -2.85 -18.24 -3.59
C ASP A 276 -2.63 -17.03 -4.52
N THR A 277 -3.42 -15.97 -4.35
CA THR A 277 -3.24 -14.73 -5.13
C THR A 277 -1.88 -14.09 -4.88
N MET A 278 -1.37 -14.15 -3.64
CA MET A 278 -0.09 -13.52 -3.30
C MET A 278 1.09 -14.29 -3.89
N LYS A 279 0.99 -15.62 -3.95
CA LYS A 279 1.94 -16.48 -4.69
C LYS A 279 1.88 -16.26 -6.19
N GLU A 280 0.69 -15.96 -6.73
CA GLU A 280 0.55 -15.61 -8.15
C GLU A 280 1.24 -14.28 -8.48
N PHE A 281 1.17 -13.29 -7.57
CA PHE A 281 1.85 -12.00 -7.75
C PHE A 281 3.38 -12.07 -7.65
N ASP A 282 3.89 -13.02 -6.87
CA ASP A 282 5.33 -13.32 -6.73
C ASP A 282 5.97 -13.69 -8.08
N ASP A 283 5.43 -14.74 -8.72
CA ASP A 283 6.07 -15.35 -9.89
C ASP A 283 5.45 -14.97 -11.25
N ASN A 284 4.19 -14.54 -11.27
CA ASN A 284 3.37 -14.55 -12.50
C ASN A 284 2.77 -13.19 -12.90
N ILE A 285 3.56 -12.12 -12.79
CA ILE A 285 3.20 -10.80 -13.36
C ILE A 285 4.03 -10.55 -14.63
N PRO A 286 3.53 -10.88 -15.84
CA PRO A 286 4.35 -10.91 -17.06
C PRO A 286 4.74 -9.53 -17.61
N ALA A 287 4.06 -8.45 -17.20
CA ALA A 287 4.26 -7.11 -17.77
C ALA A 287 5.29 -6.25 -17.01
N ARG A 288 5.93 -6.78 -15.95
CA ARG A 288 6.93 -6.06 -15.15
C ARG A 288 8.29 -5.99 -15.86
N GLU A 289 9.06 -4.91 -15.65
CA GLU A 289 10.42 -4.76 -16.24
C GLU A 289 11.45 -5.64 -15.53
N PHE A 290 11.24 -5.92 -14.25
CA PHE A 290 11.95 -6.92 -13.46
C PHE A 290 11.03 -7.44 -12.34
N ASP A 291 11.37 -8.60 -11.80
CA ASP A 291 10.73 -9.17 -10.63
C ASP A 291 10.96 -8.31 -9.40
N ASN A 292 9.98 -7.48 -9.06
CA ASN A 292 10.07 -6.47 -8.00
C ASN A 292 9.15 -6.76 -6.81
N PHE A 293 8.61 -7.98 -6.69
CA PHE A 293 7.62 -8.33 -5.68
C PHE A 293 7.94 -9.68 -5.07
N GLN A 294 8.22 -9.71 -3.76
CA GLN A 294 8.43 -10.91 -2.96
C GLN A 294 7.25 -11.14 -2.01
N PHE A 295 6.67 -12.33 -1.99
CA PHE A 295 5.73 -12.76 -0.94
C PHE A 295 6.40 -13.62 0.14
N VAL A 296 6.11 -13.33 1.41
CA VAL A 296 6.58 -14.10 2.57
C VAL A 296 5.42 -14.49 3.47
N ASN A 297 5.15 -15.79 3.58
CA ASN A 297 4.16 -16.33 4.52
C ASN A 297 4.71 -16.36 5.96
N PHE A 298 4.64 -15.22 6.64
CA PHE A 298 5.12 -15.05 8.01
C PHE A 298 4.50 -16.08 8.97
N THR A 299 3.19 -16.28 8.87
CA THR A 299 2.45 -17.17 9.76
C THR A 299 2.91 -18.61 9.63
N GLU A 300 3.11 -19.10 8.41
CA GLU A 300 3.64 -20.44 8.16
C GLU A 300 5.02 -20.63 8.78
N ILE A 301 5.91 -19.64 8.67
CA ILE A 301 7.25 -19.70 9.27
C ILE A 301 7.14 -19.71 10.81
N MET A 302 6.29 -18.86 11.38
CA MET A 302 6.12 -18.75 12.83
C MET A 302 5.45 -19.98 13.46
N LEU A 303 4.66 -20.74 12.70
CA LEU A 303 4.02 -21.98 13.16
C LEU A 303 4.96 -23.20 13.17
N LYS A 304 6.16 -23.12 12.58
CA LYS A 304 7.10 -24.26 12.56
C LYS A 304 7.50 -24.69 13.97
N ASN A 305 7.72 -25.98 14.18
CA ASN A 305 8.18 -26.50 15.46
C ASN A 305 9.71 -26.47 15.57
N VAL A 306 10.27 -25.27 15.63
CA VAL A 306 11.72 -25.00 15.79
C VAL A 306 11.92 -23.83 16.77
N ASP A 307 13.16 -23.58 17.20
CA ASP A 307 13.47 -22.48 18.10
C ASP A 307 13.08 -21.11 17.52
N GLN A 308 12.65 -20.19 18.40
CA GLN A 308 12.19 -18.86 18.01
C GLN A 308 13.23 -18.09 17.18
N SER A 309 14.49 -18.10 17.58
CA SER A 309 15.57 -17.43 16.84
C SER A 309 15.74 -17.97 15.42
N ARG A 310 15.49 -19.27 15.20
CA ARG A 310 15.55 -19.89 13.86
C ARG A 310 14.37 -19.47 13.00
N LYS A 311 13.18 -19.29 13.58
CA LYS A 311 12.01 -18.76 12.87
C LYS A 311 12.26 -17.32 12.43
N GLU A 312 12.76 -16.48 13.33
CA GLU A 312 13.08 -15.08 13.06
C GLU A 312 14.13 -14.97 11.95
N THR A 313 15.20 -15.77 12.04
CA THR A 313 16.24 -15.83 11.01
C THR A 313 15.67 -16.30 9.66
N GLN A 314 14.82 -17.32 9.66
CA GLN A 314 14.19 -17.83 8.45
C GLN A 314 13.27 -16.79 7.82
N PHE A 315 12.48 -16.08 8.62
CA PHE A 315 11.59 -15.03 8.15
C PHE A 315 12.38 -13.89 7.52
N ALA A 316 13.40 -13.39 8.21
CA ALA A 316 14.26 -12.32 7.69
C ALA A 316 14.97 -12.73 6.40
N LEU A 317 15.48 -13.96 6.32
CA LEU A 317 16.08 -14.51 5.10
C LEU A 317 15.07 -14.55 3.94
N SER A 318 13.83 -14.98 4.22
CA SER A 318 12.78 -15.05 3.19
C SER A 318 12.38 -13.66 2.70
N ALA A 319 12.28 -12.67 3.60
CA ALA A 319 11.97 -11.28 3.25
C ALA A 319 13.06 -10.59 2.43
N LEU A 320 14.29 -11.09 2.52
CA LEU A 320 15.45 -10.49 1.87
C LEU A 320 15.93 -11.24 0.62
N MET A 321 15.32 -12.38 0.31
CA MET A 321 15.82 -13.33 -0.68
C MET A 321 16.03 -12.69 -2.06
N GLU A 322 15.08 -11.86 -2.49
CA GLU A 322 15.12 -11.22 -3.80
C GLU A 322 15.73 -9.82 -3.80
N ILE A 323 15.99 -9.21 -2.65
CA ILE A 323 16.48 -7.82 -2.57
C ILE A 323 17.83 -7.64 -3.28
N PRO A 324 18.86 -8.50 -3.10
CA PRO A 324 20.12 -8.33 -3.83
C PRO A 324 20.00 -8.40 -5.37
N PRO A 325 19.34 -9.41 -5.97
CA PRO A 325 19.14 -9.44 -7.42
C PRO A 325 18.20 -8.33 -7.92
N GLN A 326 17.17 -7.94 -7.17
CA GLN A 326 16.31 -6.80 -7.48
C GLN A 326 17.11 -5.49 -7.56
N TYR A 327 17.93 -5.20 -6.54
CA TYR A 327 18.79 -4.03 -6.54
C TYR A 327 19.71 -4.00 -7.76
N LYS A 328 20.34 -5.14 -8.11
CA LYS A 328 21.16 -5.26 -9.33
C LYS A 328 20.35 -5.01 -10.61
N ALA A 329 19.11 -5.50 -10.68
CA ALA A 329 18.23 -5.23 -11.82
C ALA A 329 18.00 -3.72 -11.99
N THR A 330 17.74 -2.99 -10.89
CA THR A 330 17.54 -1.53 -10.97
C THR A 330 18.77 -0.78 -11.50
N MET A 331 19.97 -1.25 -11.18
CA MET A 331 21.21 -0.71 -11.74
C MET A 331 21.39 -1.06 -13.22
N GLU A 332 21.25 -2.34 -13.59
CA GLU A 332 21.44 -2.83 -14.96
C GLU A 332 20.39 -2.28 -15.94
N LEU A 333 19.17 -2.02 -15.47
CA LEU A 333 18.10 -1.36 -16.23
C LEU A 333 18.23 0.18 -16.24
N GLY A 334 19.19 0.75 -15.50
CA GLY A 334 19.42 2.18 -15.43
C GLY A 334 18.25 2.96 -14.83
N LEU A 335 17.59 2.38 -13.82
CA LEU A 335 16.48 2.99 -13.06
C LEU A 335 16.98 3.82 -11.87
N LEU A 336 18.09 3.40 -11.26
CA LEU A 336 18.66 4.05 -10.07
C LEU A 336 19.13 5.49 -10.36
N GLY A 337 18.83 6.41 -9.44
CA GLY A 337 19.24 7.82 -9.49
C GLY A 337 18.55 8.64 -10.58
N ARG A 338 17.38 8.20 -11.07
CA ARG A 338 16.62 8.89 -12.13
C ARG A 338 15.18 9.12 -11.72
N ARG A 339 14.73 10.35 -11.95
CA ARG A 339 13.30 10.70 -11.93
C ARG A 339 12.66 10.34 -13.27
N LYS A 340 11.51 9.68 -13.27
CA LYS A 340 10.72 9.50 -14.50
C LYS A 340 9.86 10.73 -14.80
N GLY A 341 9.36 11.40 -13.77
CA GLY A 341 8.58 12.63 -13.88
C GLY A 341 7.15 12.44 -14.42
N ASN A 342 6.70 11.19 -14.60
CA ASN A 342 5.36 10.85 -15.08
C ASN A 342 4.56 9.97 -14.10
N ILE A 343 5.05 9.80 -12.88
CA ILE A 343 4.36 9.09 -11.82
C ILE A 343 3.36 10.06 -11.16
N PRO A 344 2.06 9.74 -11.09
CA PRO A 344 1.09 10.55 -10.38
C PRO A 344 1.47 10.69 -8.91
N GLN A 345 1.47 11.94 -8.41
CA GLN A 345 1.78 12.19 -7.00
C GLN A 345 0.60 11.77 -6.13
N ARG A 346 0.84 10.83 -5.21
CA ARG A 346 -0.15 10.40 -4.21
C ARG A 346 0.11 11.11 -2.88
N VAL A 347 -0.92 11.82 -2.41
CA VAL A 347 -0.91 12.51 -1.11
C VAL A 347 -1.52 11.61 -0.05
N ALA A 348 -0.89 11.48 1.11
CA ALA A 348 -1.45 10.68 2.20
C ALA A 348 -2.48 11.50 2.99
N LEU A 349 -3.53 10.83 3.45
CA LEU A 349 -4.45 11.41 4.43
C LEU A 349 -3.75 11.57 5.80
N PRO A 350 -4.18 12.51 6.64
CA PRO A 350 -3.73 12.55 8.03
C PRO A 350 -4.21 11.30 8.80
N PRO A 351 -3.56 10.94 9.93
CA PRO A 351 -3.98 9.80 10.73
C PRO A 351 -5.43 9.97 11.21
N PRO A 352 -6.26 8.91 11.17
CA PRO A 352 -7.68 9.01 11.51
C PRO A 352 -7.87 9.41 12.97
N VAL A 353 -8.74 10.39 13.22
CA VAL A 353 -9.15 10.77 14.58
C VAL A 353 -10.61 10.33 14.77
N TYR A 354 -10.81 9.10 15.24
CA TYR A 354 -12.13 8.65 15.65
C TYR A 354 -12.33 9.07 17.11
N GLY A 355 -13.10 10.14 17.29
CA GLY A 355 -13.24 10.80 18.59
C GLY A 355 -13.83 9.89 19.66
N SER A 356 -13.05 9.64 20.72
CA SER A 356 -13.56 9.85 22.07
C SER A 356 -14.17 11.25 22.11
N SER A 357 -15.46 11.33 22.45
CA SER A 357 -16.24 12.54 22.64
C SER A 357 -15.42 13.82 22.76
N SER A 358 -15.63 14.75 21.82
CA SER A 358 -15.14 16.12 21.91
C SER A 358 -15.43 16.69 23.30
N PHE A 359 -14.43 16.71 24.18
CA PHE A 359 -14.47 17.57 25.35
C PHE A 359 -14.41 18.99 24.80
N SER A 360 -15.60 19.58 24.73
CA SER A 360 -15.90 20.95 24.32
C SER A 360 -14.82 21.92 24.81
N ASN A 361 -14.03 22.45 23.88
CA ASN A 361 -13.42 23.75 24.06
C ASN A 361 -14.54 24.76 24.33
N SER A 362 -14.58 25.28 25.56
CA SER A 362 -15.48 26.34 25.99
C SER A 362 -15.25 27.61 25.19
N LYS A 363 -15.94 27.74 24.05
CA LYS A 363 -16.15 29.04 23.40
C LYS A 363 -17.47 29.60 23.91
N SER A 364 -17.33 30.58 24.80
CA SER A 364 -18.36 31.48 25.28
C SER A 364 -19.00 32.26 24.12
N PHE A 365 -20.32 32.14 23.98
CA PHE A 365 -21.14 33.10 23.23
C PHE A 365 -22.42 33.43 24.01
N PRO A 366 -22.93 34.68 23.87
CA PRO A 366 -23.74 35.34 24.88
C PRO A 366 -25.21 34.92 24.88
N THR A 367 -25.78 34.95 26.08
CA THR A 367 -27.17 34.67 26.42
C THR A 367 -28.16 35.60 25.71
N THR A 368 -29.13 35.03 25.02
CA THR A 368 -30.42 35.68 24.74
C THR A 368 -31.54 34.81 25.28
N SER A 369 -32.35 35.45 26.12
CA SER A 369 -33.44 34.93 26.93
C SER A 369 -34.68 34.61 26.10
N PHE A 370 -35.16 33.37 26.16
CA PHE A 370 -36.55 33.04 25.84
C PHE A 370 -37.07 31.98 26.82
N ASN A 371 -38.06 32.38 27.62
CA ASN A 371 -38.84 31.53 28.51
C ASN A 371 -39.85 30.69 27.71
N PRO A 372 -40.04 29.41 28.08
CA PRO A 372 -41.34 28.79 27.99
C PRO A 372 -41.83 28.34 29.37
N THR A 373 -43.02 28.82 29.70
CA THR A 373 -43.87 28.50 30.84
C THR A 373 -44.23 27.01 30.88
N VAL A 374 -44.08 26.40 32.06
CA VAL A 374 -44.60 25.06 32.42
C VAL A 374 -45.75 25.24 33.41
N PRO A 375 -46.85 24.46 33.36
CA PRO A 375 -47.67 24.21 34.53
C PRO A 375 -47.19 22.95 35.27
N VAL A 376 -47.01 23.16 36.57
CA VAL A 376 -46.56 22.24 37.62
C VAL A 376 -47.57 21.10 37.84
N TYR A 377 -47.06 19.88 38.02
CA TYR A 377 -47.78 18.79 38.71
C TYR A 377 -46.87 18.22 39.80
N GLU A 378 -47.41 18.09 41.02
CA GLU A 378 -46.69 17.72 42.24
C GLU A 378 -46.17 16.27 42.25
N PRO A 379 -45.11 15.97 43.04
CA PRO A 379 -44.52 14.65 43.13
C PRO A 379 -45.13 13.82 44.27
N ASP A 380 -45.78 12.70 43.93
CA ASP A 380 -46.12 11.65 44.90
C ASP A 380 -44.94 10.66 45.05
N THR A 381 -44.43 10.59 46.27
CA THR A 381 -43.34 9.73 46.71
C THR A 381 -43.85 8.33 47.10
N HIS A 382 -43.52 7.29 46.34
CA HIS A 382 -43.39 5.92 46.85
C HIS A 382 -42.32 5.13 46.07
N PRO A 383 -41.51 4.28 46.75
CA PRO A 383 -40.32 3.66 46.16
C PRO A 383 -40.69 2.42 45.33
N ILE A 384 -40.44 2.47 44.02
CA ILE A 384 -40.53 1.29 43.16
C ILE A 384 -39.13 0.71 42.97
N SER A 385 -39.01 -0.53 43.41
CA SER A 385 -37.84 -1.39 43.28
C SER A 385 -37.36 -1.48 41.83
N SER A 386 -36.10 -1.11 41.60
CA SER A 386 -35.40 -1.33 40.33
C SER A 386 -35.27 -2.84 40.07
N ALA A 387 -35.93 -3.32 39.02
CA ALA A 387 -35.73 -4.66 38.50
C ALA A 387 -34.26 -4.87 38.08
N PRO A 388 -33.69 -6.07 38.27
CA PRO A 388 -32.32 -6.35 37.87
C PRO A 388 -32.19 -6.34 36.34
N PRO A 389 -31.01 -5.99 35.78
CA PRO A 389 -30.79 -6.08 34.35
C PRO A 389 -30.87 -7.54 33.92
N VAL A 390 -31.78 -7.82 32.99
CA VAL A 390 -31.93 -9.14 32.37
C VAL A 390 -30.64 -9.42 31.62
N THR A 391 -29.99 -10.53 31.96
CA THR A 391 -28.85 -11.09 31.23
C THR A 391 -29.32 -11.50 29.84
N SER A 392 -29.12 -10.66 28.82
CA SER A 392 -29.33 -11.05 27.43
C SER A 392 -28.23 -12.04 27.05
N SER A 393 -28.62 -13.30 26.96
CA SER A 393 -27.78 -14.40 26.51
C SER A 393 -27.12 -14.06 25.16
N THR A 394 -25.87 -14.48 24.99
CA THR A 394 -25.04 -14.32 23.77
C THR A 394 -25.64 -14.93 22.49
N TYR A 395 -26.79 -15.61 22.60
CA TYR A 395 -27.54 -16.19 21.50
C TYR A 395 -28.42 -15.18 20.74
N GLU A 396 -29.03 -14.20 21.41
CA GLU A 396 -29.94 -13.23 20.74
C GLU A 396 -29.19 -12.30 19.78
N ASN A 397 -27.92 -12.01 20.06
CA ASN A 397 -27.07 -11.20 19.19
C ASN A 397 -26.67 -11.91 17.88
N GLN A 398 -26.95 -13.21 17.73
CA GLN A 398 -26.65 -13.99 16.52
C GLN A 398 -27.87 -14.23 15.63
N LEU A 399 -29.08 -13.88 16.07
CA LEU A 399 -30.32 -14.12 15.34
C LEU A 399 -30.70 -12.94 14.43
N CYS A 400 -31.25 -13.25 13.26
CA CYS A 400 -31.67 -12.27 12.29
C CYS A 400 -32.72 -11.31 12.90
N PRO A 401 -32.55 -9.99 12.80
CA PRO A 401 -33.48 -9.01 13.36
C PRO A 401 -34.84 -8.97 12.65
N ILE A 402 -35.00 -9.66 11.51
CA ILE A 402 -36.25 -9.74 10.75
C ILE A 402 -37.08 -10.96 11.20
N CYS A 403 -36.51 -12.17 11.17
CA CYS A 403 -37.25 -13.39 11.52
C CYS A 403 -37.03 -13.87 12.95
N LEU A 404 -36.07 -13.30 13.68
CA LEU A 404 -35.68 -13.65 15.05
C LEU A 404 -35.38 -15.14 15.28
N SER A 405 -35.12 -15.90 14.20
CA SER A 405 -35.05 -17.36 14.23
C SER A 405 -33.77 -17.89 13.57
N ASN A 406 -33.42 -17.35 12.41
CA ASN A 406 -32.25 -17.80 11.63
C ASN A 406 -30.98 -17.06 12.06
N ALA A 407 -29.83 -17.70 11.93
CA ALA A 407 -28.54 -17.06 12.16
C ALA A 407 -28.27 -15.94 11.12
N LYS A 408 -27.46 -14.95 11.51
CA LYS A 408 -27.04 -13.83 10.66
C LYS A 408 -25.94 -14.28 9.68
N ASP A 409 -26.30 -14.55 8.43
CA ASP A 409 -25.40 -15.01 7.35
C ASP A 409 -25.30 -14.03 6.16
N LEU A 410 -25.95 -12.87 6.26
CA LEU A 410 -25.95 -11.83 5.23
C LEU A 410 -25.78 -10.44 5.86
N ALA A 411 -24.91 -9.60 5.32
CA ALA A 411 -24.74 -8.19 5.67
C ALA A 411 -25.17 -7.26 4.52
N PHE A 412 -25.72 -6.09 4.85
CA PHE A 412 -25.97 -5.03 3.88
C PHE A 412 -24.74 -4.11 3.75
N GLY A 413 -24.69 -3.30 2.68
CA GLY A 413 -23.62 -2.30 2.48
C GLY A 413 -23.46 -1.27 3.61
N CYS A 414 -24.47 -1.11 4.48
CA CYS A 414 -24.40 -0.31 5.70
C CYS A 414 -23.80 -1.04 6.91
N GLY A 415 -23.40 -2.31 6.77
CA GLY A 415 -22.78 -3.13 7.82
C GLY A 415 -23.74 -3.91 8.71
N HIS A 416 -25.05 -3.65 8.64
CA HIS A 416 -26.05 -4.40 9.42
C HIS A 416 -26.34 -5.78 8.84
N GLN A 417 -26.58 -6.76 9.73
CA GLN A 417 -26.68 -8.17 9.38
C GLN A 417 -28.10 -8.74 9.54
N THR A 418 -28.45 -9.70 8.69
CA THR A 418 -29.70 -10.45 8.62
C THR A 418 -29.43 -11.89 8.22
N CYS A 419 -30.44 -12.77 8.27
CA CYS A 419 -30.35 -14.05 7.57
C CYS A 419 -30.59 -13.85 6.08
N ARG A 420 -30.11 -14.79 5.26
CA ARG A 420 -30.11 -14.76 3.82
C ARG A 420 -31.53 -14.76 3.28
N GLU A 421 -32.40 -15.58 3.84
CA GLU A 421 -33.82 -15.63 3.46
C GLU A 421 -34.51 -14.27 3.61
N CYS A 422 -34.21 -13.54 4.69
CA CYS A 422 -34.81 -12.23 4.92
C CYS A 422 -34.11 -11.12 4.13
N GLY A 423 -32.79 -11.19 3.99
CA GLY A 423 -32.00 -10.14 3.34
C GLY A 423 -31.95 -10.22 1.81
N GLU A 424 -32.16 -11.39 1.21
CA GLU A 424 -32.30 -11.59 -0.25
C GLU A 424 -33.72 -11.28 -0.77
N ASN A 425 -34.67 -10.94 0.12
CA ASN A 425 -36.02 -10.56 -0.28
C ASN A 425 -35.98 -9.30 -1.18
N ALA A 426 -36.45 -9.44 -2.43
CA ALA A 426 -36.45 -8.38 -3.44
C ALA A 426 -37.27 -7.13 -3.03
N ASN A 427 -38.19 -7.27 -2.09
CA ASN A 427 -38.98 -6.15 -1.57
C ASN A 427 -38.26 -5.37 -0.46
N LEU A 428 -37.13 -5.87 0.06
CA LEU A 428 -36.35 -5.20 1.09
C LEU A 428 -35.38 -4.19 0.46
N GLN A 429 -35.85 -2.96 0.28
CA GLN A 429 -35.09 -1.87 -0.36
C GLN A 429 -34.32 -0.99 0.65
N LEU A 430 -34.75 -0.98 1.91
CA LEU A 430 -34.13 -0.22 3.00
C LEU A 430 -33.68 -1.17 4.11
N CYS A 431 -32.53 -0.86 4.73
CA CYS A 431 -32.06 -1.61 5.88
C CYS A 431 -33.07 -1.51 7.04
N PRO A 432 -33.52 -2.61 7.65
CA PRO A 432 -34.50 -2.59 8.73
C PRO A 432 -33.95 -1.94 10.02
N ILE A 433 -32.63 -1.79 10.13
CA ILE A 433 -31.97 -1.24 11.33
C ILE A 433 -31.69 0.25 11.17
N CYS A 434 -30.97 0.67 10.13
CA CYS A 434 -30.57 2.07 9.93
C CYS A 434 -31.35 2.81 8.84
N ARG A 435 -32.30 2.14 8.17
CA ARG A 435 -33.15 2.70 7.09
C ARG A 435 -32.40 3.25 5.87
N THR A 436 -31.11 2.97 5.74
CA THR A 436 -30.30 3.29 4.55
C THR A 436 -30.72 2.42 3.36
N PRO A 437 -30.75 2.96 2.12
CA PRO A 437 -30.97 2.15 0.92
C PRO A 437 -29.98 0.99 0.81
N ILE A 438 -30.49 -0.20 0.47
CA ILE A 438 -29.68 -1.41 0.33
C ILE A 438 -29.15 -1.45 -1.11
N SER A 439 -27.94 -0.95 -1.32
CA SER A 439 -27.21 -1.07 -2.59
C SER A 439 -26.44 -2.38 -2.72
N THR A 440 -26.04 -2.98 -1.59
CA THR A 440 -25.12 -4.12 -1.56
C THR A 440 -25.59 -5.16 -0.52
N ARG A 441 -25.49 -6.45 -0.87
CA ARG A 441 -25.76 -7.60 -0.01
C ARG A 441 -24.56 -8.54 -0.04
N ILE A 442 -24.01 -8.89 1.11
CA ILE A 442 -22.75 -9.63 1.29
C ILE A 442 -23.03 -10.88 2.10
N LYS A 443 -22.67 -12.07 1.62
CA LYS A 443 -22.77 -13.32 2.40
C LYS A 443 -21.56 -13.45 3.32
N LEU A 444 -21.79 -13.89 4.54
CA LEU A 444 -20.76 -13.94 5.58
C LEU A 444 -20.08 -15.32 5.70
N TYR A 445 -20.67 -16.38 5.12
CA TYR A 445 -20.16 -17.75 5.16
C TYR A 445 -20.77 -18.63 4.06
#